data_AF-A0A318HYM4-F1
#
_entry.id   AF-A0A318HYM4-F1
#
_cell.length_a   1.000
_cell.length_b   1.000
_cell.length_c   1.000
_cell.angle_alpha   90.00
_cell.angle_beta   90.00
_cell.angle_gamma   90.00
#
_symmetry.space_group_name_H-M   'P 1'
#
loop_
_entity.id
_entity.type
_entity.pdbx_description
1 polymer ?
#
loop_
_entity_poly.entity_id
_entity_poly.type
_entity_poly.pdbx_seq_one_letter_code
_entity_poly.pdbx_strand_id
1 'polypeptide(L)' 'MILNKDINPEHSLYFIGSLILNELTKSKNEKFDFLELYSGIQNSQTVSMNIFILSLDWLYLNCVVDIDKGKIKKCF' A
#
# COMPACT_ATOMS: atom_id res chain seq x y z
N MET A 1 -5.70 11.09 14.54
CA MET A 1 -6.61 9.92 14.69
C MET A 1 -6.44 9.40 16.11
N ILE A 2 -7.54 9.09 16.82
CA ILE A 2 -7.46 8.44 18.13
C ILE A 2 -7.14 6.97 17.87
N LEU A 3 -5.91 6.56 18.13
CA LEU A 3 -5.50 5.17 18.06
C LEU A 3 -6.01 4.47 19.33
N ASN A 4 -6.87 3.46 19.17
CA ASN A 4 -7.25 2.57 20.26
C ASN A 4 -5.99 1.95 20.87
N LYS A 5 -5.98 1.79 22.20
CA LYS A 5 -4.82 1.26 22.95
C LYS A 5 -4.46 -0.19 22.58
N ASP A 6 -5.38 -0.92 21.96
CA ASP A 6 -5.22 -2.33 21.57
C ASP A 6 -4.95 -2.53 20.06
N ILE A 7 -4.49 -1.50 19.35
CA ILE A 7 -4.17 -1.64 17.92
C ILE A 7 -2.78 -2.27 17.78
N ASN A 8 -2.73 -3.48 17.22
CA ASN A 8 -1.48 -4.06 16.71
C ASN A 8 -0.96 -3.18 15.56
N PRO A 9 0.16 -2.45 15.73
CA PRO A 9 0.59 -1.42 14.78
C PRO A 9 0.89 -1.97 13.39
N GLU A 10 1.33 -3.22 13.33
CA GLU A 10 1.62 -3.99 12.12
C GLU A 10 0.41 -4.24 11.21
N HIS A 11 -0.81 -4.08 11.73
CA HIS A 11 -2.04 -4.15 10.96
C HIS A 11 -2.66 -2.78 10.69
N SER A 12 -2.01 -1.70 11.13
CA SER A 12 -2.50 -0.35 10.89
C SER A 12 -2.36 0.05 9.42
N LEU A 13 -3.29 0.89 8.95
CA LEU A 13 -3.25 1.42 7.60
C LEU A 13 -1.96 2.18 7.29
N TYR A 14 -1.37 2.83 8.30
CA TYR A 14 -0.13 3.58 8.15
C TYR A 14 1.06 2.66 7.94
N PHE A 15 1.14 1.57 8.70
CA PHE A 15 2.23 0.61 8.57
C PHE A 15 2.15 -0.13 7.23
N ILE A 16 0.97 -0.63 6.86
CA ILE A 16 0.81 -1.29 5.56
C ILE A 16 0.97 -0.29 4.42
N GLY A 17 0.49 0.94 4.57
CA GLY A 17 0.72 2.03 3.64
C GLY A 17 2.21 2.32 3.43
N SER A 18 3.01 2.34 4.50
CA SER A 18 4.45 2.55 4.37
C SER A 18 5.17 1.39 3.68
N LEU A 19 4.71 0.14 3.88
CA LEU A 19 5.22 -1.01 3.12
C LEU A 19 4.92 -0.89 1.63
N ILE A 20 3.70 -0.46 1.27
CA ILE A 20 3.33 -0.17 -0.13
C ILE A 20 4.26 0.89 -0.72
N LEU A 21 4.44 2.02 -0.02
CA LEU A 21 5.31 3.10 -0.48
C LEU A 21 6.76 2.64 -0.65
N ASN A 22 7.27 1.86 0.30
CA ASN A 22 8.61 1.29 0.21
C ASN A 22 8.74 0.43 -1.05
N GLU A 23 7.77 -0.44 -1.35
CA GLU A 23 7.78 -1.26 -2.57
C GLU A 23 7.75 -0.41 -3.85
N LEU A 24 6.92 0.64 -3.89
CA LEU A 24 6.83 1.58 -5.02
C LEU A 24 8.13 2.38 -5.23
N THR A 25 8.91 2.61 -4.16
CA THR A 25 10.20 3.33 -4.25
C THR A 25 11.36 2.46 -4.73
N LYS A 26 11.27 1.12 -4.62
CA LYS A 26 12.33 0.21 -5.08
C LYS A 26 12.54 0.25 -6.59
N SER A 27 11.49 0.57 -7.34
CA SER A 27 11.54 0.62 -8.80
C SER A 27 11.50 2.05 -9.33
N LYS A 28 12.23 2.28 -10.44
CA LYS A 28 12.10 3.50 -11.24
C LYS A 28 10.82 3.52 -12.08
N ASN A 29 10.12 2.38 -12.20
CA ASN A 29 8.84 2.33 -12.91
C ASN A 29 7.81 3.20 -12.21
N GLU A 30 6.98 3.88 -12.99
CA GLU A 30 5.86 4.67 -12.45
C GLU A 30 4.60 3.81 -12.26
N LYS A 31 4.49 2.70 -12.98
CA LYS A 31 3.28 1.86 -13.02
C LYS A 31 3.58 0.45 -12.53
N PHE A 32 2.66 -0.08 -11.74
CA PHE A 32 2.79 -1.35 -11.04
C PHE A 32 1.54 -2.19 -11.27
N ASP A 33 1.74 -3.48 -11.48
CA ASP A 33 0.63 -4.42 -11.45
C ASP A 33 0.15 -4.63 -10.01
N PHE A 34 -1.16 -4.72 -9.83
CA PHE A 34 -1.79 -4.84 -8.51
C PHE A 34 -1.35 -6.11 -7.77
N LEU A 35 -1.33 -7.27 -8.46
CA LEU A 35 -0.97 -8.55 -7.85
C LEU A 35 0.53 -8.67 -7.63
N GLU A 36 1.35 -8.10 -8.51
CA GLU A 36 2.80 -8.02 -8.29
C GLU A 36 3.12 -7.17 -7.06
N LEU A 37 2.48 -6.00 -6.91
CA LEU A 37 2.68 -5.13 -5.76
C LEU A 37 2.25 -5.82 -4.45
N TYR A 38 1.08 -6.48 -4.47
CA TYR A 38 0.60 -7.24 -3.32
C TYR A 38 1.56 -8.37 -2.94
N SER A 39 2.06 -9.12 -3.93
CA SER A 39 3.00 -10.22 -3.72
C SER A 39 4.33 -9.71 -3.15
N GLY A 40 4.82 -8.55 -3.63
CA GLY A 40 6.02 -7.90 -3.10
C GLY A 40 5.92 -7.58 -1.60
N ILE A 41 4.75 -7.13 -1.15
CA ILE A 41 4.49 -6.84 0.26
C ILE A 41 4.35 -8.12 1.09
N GLN A 42 3.65 -9.14 0.57
CA GLN A 42 3.47 -10.44 1.23
C GLN A 42 4.80 -11.13 1.59
N ASN A 43 5.85 -10.89 0.80
CA ASN A 43 7.19 -11.40 1.10
C ASN A 43 7.81 -10.78 2.36
N SER A 44 7.35 -9.60 2.77
CA SER A 44 7.87 -8.86 3.93
C SER A 44 7.02 -8.98 5.19
N GLN A 45 5.70 -9.04 5.02
CA GLN A 45 4.72 -9.12 6.11
C GLN A 45 3.50 -9.87 5.61
N THR A 46 2.93 -10.75 6.45
CA THR A 46 1.64 -11.37 6.13
C THR A 46 0.53 -10.34 6.25
N VAL A 47 -0.04 -9.95 5.12
CA VAL A 47 -1.10 -8.91 5.04
C VAL A 47 -2.34 -9.50 4.39
N SER A 48 -3.51 -9.30 4.98
CA SER A 48 -4.75 -9.70 4.29
C SER A 48 -5.00 -8.80 3.07
N MET A 49 -5.56 -9.37 2.00
CA MET A 49 -5.91 -8.61 0.81
C MET A 49 -6.81 -7.40 1.13
N ASN A 50 -7.72 -7.54 2.10
CA ASN A 50 -8.61 -6.46 2.53
C ASN A 50 -7.83 -5.26 3.11
N ILE A 51 -6.84 -5.52 3.97
CA ILE A 51 -6.04 -4.42 4.55
C ILE A 51 -5.15 -3.80 3.49
N PHE A 52 -4.58 -4.60 2.57
CA PHE A 52 -3.81 -4.07 1.45
C PHE A 52 -4.64 -3.14 0.56
N ILE A 53 -5.84 -3.55 0.17
CA ILE A 53 -6.77 -2.72 -0.62
C ILE A 53 -7.13 -1.45 0.14
N LEU A 54 -7.50 -1.55 1.41
CA LEU A 54 -7.87 -0.40 2.23
C LEU A 54 -6.71 0.59 2.39
N SER A 55 -5.47 0.10 2.51
CA SER A 55 -4.28 0.95 2.52
C SER A 55 -4.01 1.59 1.16
N LEU A 56 -4.24 0.90 0.05
CA LEU A 56 -4.16 1.47 -1.29
C LEU A 56 -5.20 2.57 -1.51
N ASP A 57 -6.45 2.35 -1.08
CA ASP A 57 -7.51 3.35 -1.12
C ASP A 57 -7.13 4.58 -0.31
N TRP A 58 -6.56 4.38 0.87
CA TRP A 58 -6.06 5.48 1.69
C TRP A 58 -4.94 6.27 0.98
N LEU A 59 -3.99 5.60 0.32
CA LEU A 59 -2.95 6.28 -0.46
C LEU A 59 -3.52 7.03 -1.68
N TYR A 60 -4.53 6.46 -2.34
CA TYR A 60 -5.25 7.07 -3.45
C TYR A 60 -5.94 8.37 -3.02
N LEU A 61 -6.66 8.33 -1.89
CA LEU A 61 -7.33 9.51 -1.31
C LEU A 61 -6.34 10.63 -0.92
N ASN A 62 -5.08 10.29 -0.63
CA ASN A 62 -4.02 11.26 -0.36
C ASN A 62 -3.24 11.69 -1.62
N CYS A 63 -3.71 11.33 -2.82
CA CYS A 63 -3.07 11.60 -4.11
C CYS A 63 -1.64 11.06 -4.24
N VAL A 64 -1.29 10.04 -3.45
CA VAL A 64 0.05 9.43 -3.47
C VAL A 64 0.18 8.40 -4.60
N VAL A 65 -0.93 7.72 -4.89
CA VAL A 65 -1.07 6.80 -6.01
C VAL A 65 -2.33 7.10 -6.81
N ASP A 66 -2.36 6.69 -8.06
CA ASP A 66 -3.50 6.80 -8.98
C ASP A 66 -3.71 5.45 -9.70
N ILE A 67 -4.82 5.27 -10.39
CA ILE A 67 -5.13 4.09 -11.19
C ILE A 67 -5.16 4.49 -12.67
N ASP A 68 -4.15 4.07 -13.42
CA ASP A 68 -4.07 4.28 -14.87
C ASP A 68 -4.19 2.95 -15.61
N LYS A 69 -5.29 2.77 -16.35
CA LYS A 69 -5.58 1.55 -17.15
C LYS A 69 -5.44 0.25 -16.35
N GLY A 70 -5.94 0.26 -15.11
CA GLY A 70 -5.91 -0.89 -14.21
C GLY A 70 -4.55 -1.15 -13.55
N LYS A 71 -3.56 -0.27 -13.76
CA LYS A 71 -2.28 -0.31 -13.05
C LYS A 71 -2.22 0.77 -11.98
N ILE A 72 -1.53 0.47 -10.90
CA ILE A 72 -1.26 1.43 -9.83
C ILE A 72 -0.12 2.32 -10.32
N LYS A 73 -0.35 3.63 -10.37
CA LYS A 73 0.64 4.63 -10.75
C LYS A 73 1.09 5.41 -9.51
N LYS A 74 2.39 5.54 -9.25
CA LYS A 74 2.86 6.47 -8.20
C LYS A 74 2.87 7.92 -8.70
N CYS A 75 2.55 8.85 -7.81
CA CYS A 75 2.44 10.29 -8.11
C CYS A 75 3.59 11.14 -7.54
N PHE A 76 4.72 10.50 -7.21
CA PHE A 76 5.92 11.11 -6.63
C PHE A 76 7.21 10.48 -7.18
#